data_AF-A0A951PJB5-F1
#
_entry.id   AF-A0A951PJB5-F1
#
_cell.length_a   1.000
_cell.length_b   1.000
_cell.length_c   1.000
_cell.angle_alpha   90.00
_cell.angle_beta   90.00
_cell.angle_gamma   90.00
#
_symmetry.space_group_name_H-M   'P 1'
#
loop_
_entity.id
_entity.type
_entity.pdbx_description
1 polymer ?
#
loop_
_entity_poly.entity_id
_entity_poly.type
_entity_poly.pdbx_seq_one_letter_code
_entity_poly.pdbx_strand_id
1 'polypeptide(L)'
;MIYELVSLFKSDKEVDDENGDKTLSLLKSIRKALRRVNDIHPSSLGLHPIVYIYSSNGHFRVSCFHAVIEFSRRLDQKRKLDIFTRHRANFELILMESDNIIQQIVRKVRQANKAIVPIVDYFDAILDELNKGVSPEDVLRNVVLQKKFSYLVLSVEQAEIQSSSFSKDTKSAAFIREAVKTAPCCSICGGLLHTKSIQIDHKIRKQDGGTGALENAQLSHPYCNSTYKN
;
A
#
# COMPACT_ATOMS: atom_id res chain seq x y z
N MET A 1 11.99 -5.28 -13.35
CA MET A 1 11.50 -5.39 -11.96
C MET A 1 12.64 -5.52 -10.96
N ILE A 2 13.49 -6.56 -11.03
CA ILE A 2 14.63 -6.70 -10.08
C ILE A 2 15.66 -5.58 -10.26
N TYR A 3 16.05 -5.25 -11.49
CA TYR A 3 16.98 -4.15 -11.76
C TYR A 3 16.49 -2.81 -11.18
N GLU A 4 15.20 -2.50 -11.34
CA GLU A 4 14.58 -1.29 -10.77
C GLU A 4 14.52 -1.32 -9.24
N LEU A 5 14.37 -2.51 -8.65
CA LEU A 5 14.44 -2.66 -7.20
C LEU A 5 15.87 -2.43 -6.71
N VAL A 6 16.87 -2.89 -7.44
CA VAL A 6 18.27 -2.63 -7.13
C VAL A 6 18.59 -1.15 -7.29
N SER A 7 18.18 -0.52 -8.39
CA SER A 7 18.42 0.91 -8.66
C SER A 7 17.78 1.81 -7.61
N LEU A 8 16.60 1.46 -7.10
CA LEU A 8 15.93 2.20 -6.00
C LEU A 8 16.76 2.25 -4.70
N PHE A 9 17.65 1.27 -4.49
CA PHE A 9 18.46 1.17 -3.27
C PHE A 9 19.95 1.48 -3.50
N LYS A 10 20.38 1.69 -4.74
CA LYS A 10 21.75 2.11 -5.08
C LYS A 10 21.97 3.59 -4.75
N SER A 11 23.17 3.93 -4.31
CA SER A 11 23.65 5.32 -4.21
C SER A 11 24.52 5.68 -5.41
N ASP A 12 24.42 6.91 -5.92
CA ASP A 12 25.01 7.40 -7.18
C ASP A 12 26.56 7.44 -7.28
N LYS A 13 27.29 6.78 -6.37
CA LYS A 13 28.75 6.66 -6.46
C LYS A 13 29.16 5.22 -6.19
N GLU A 14 29.62 4.51 -7.21
CA GLU A 14 30.22 3.18 -7.02
C GLU A 14 31.68 3.17 -7.46
N VAL A 15 32.54 2.95 -6.45
CA VAL A 15 33.81 2.22 -6.56
C VAL A 15 33.46 0.73 -6.63
N ASP A 16 34.27 -0.09 -7.31
CA ASP A 16 34.06 -1.54 -7.42
C ASP A 16 33.83 -2.25 -6.06
N ASP A 17 33.03 -3.31 -6.07
CA ASP A 17 32.70 -4.16 -4.92
C ASP A 17 33.58 -5.42 -4.90
N GLU A 18 34.87 -5.24 -4.60
CA GLU A 18 35.89 -6.30 -4.75
C GLU A 18 35.62 -7.55 -3.90
N ASN A 19 34.96 -7.41 -2.76
CA ASN A 19 34.72 -8.50 -1.80
C ASN A 19 33.24 -8.88 -1.63
N GLY A 20 32.32 -8.21 -2.34
CA GLY A 20 30.88 -8.50 -2.29
C GLY A 20 30.14 -7.92 -1.07
N ASP A 21 30.81 -7.16 -0.20
CA ASP A 21 30.17 -6.60 1.00
C ASP A 21 29.09 -5.58 0.68
N LYS A 22 29.29 -4.75 -0.37
CA LYS A 22 28.28 -3.76 -0.79
C LYS A 22 27.04 -4.49 -1.33
N THR A 23 27.25 -5.54 -2.13
CA THR A 23 26.17 -6.40 -2.63
C THR A 23 25.38 -7.03 -1.48
N LEU A 24 26.06 -7.61 -0.49
CA LEU A 24 25.40 -8.21 0.67
C LEU A 24 24.60 -7.17 1.48
N SER A 25 25.16 -5.98 1.70
CA SER A 25 24.48 -4.87 2.39
C SER A 25 23.23 -4.40 1.64
N LEU A 26 23.32 -4.30 0.31
CA LEU A 26 22.21 -3.93 -0.56
C LEU A 26 21.08 -4.98 -0.50
N LEU A 27 21.39 -6.26 -0.61
CA LEU A 27 20.42 -7.35 -0.52
C LEU A 27 19.73 -7.39 0.85
N LYS A 28 20.47 -7.16 1.94
CA LYS A 28 19.90 -7.04 3.29
C LYS A 28 18.92 -5.86 3.39
N SER A 29 19.25 -4.73 2.76
CA SER A 29 18.40 -3.54 2.73
C SER A 29 17.12 -3.75 1.92
N ILE A 30 17.22 -4.38 0.75
CA ILE A 30 16.06 -4.78 -0.06
C ILE A 30 15.17 -5.74 0.73
N ARG A 31 15.75 -6.78 1.35
CA ARG A 31 14.98 -7.74 2.17
C ARG A 31 14.23 -7.04 3.30
N LYS A 32 14.88 -6.09 4.00
CA LYS A 32 14.25 -5.31 5.08
C LYS A 32 13.05 -4.51 4.57
N ALA A 33 13.16 -3.89 3.40
CA ALA A 33 12.07 -3.11 2.81
C ALA A 33 10.91 -4.00 2.32
N LEU A 34 11.19 -5.11 1.64
CA LEU A 34 10.14 -6.06 1.23
C LEU A 34 9.42 -6.65 2.44
N ARG A 35 10.17 -6.98 3.50
CA ARG A 35 9.61 -7.43 4.79
C ARG A 35 8.66 -6.39 5.40
N ARG A 36 9.01 -5.10 5.32
CA ARG A 36 8.15 -4.02 5.81
C ARG A 36 6.83 -3.96 5.03
N VAL A 37 6.82 -4.29 3.74
CA VAL A 37 5.62 -4.26 2.90
C VAL A 37 4.67 -5.41 3.22
N ASN A 38 5.10 -6.67 3.14
CA ASN A 38 4.21 -7.83 3.32
C ASN A 38 5.00 -9.08 3.76
N ASP A 39 4.97 -9.38 5.05
CA ASP A 39 5.67 -10.49 5.72
C ASP A 39 4.98 -10.80 7.06
N ILE A 40 5.40 -11.82 7.81
CA ILE A 40 4.88 -12.13 9.15
C ILE A 40 5.71 -11.49 10.28
N HIS A 41 6.86 -10.90 9.94
CA HIS A 41 7.74 -10.24 10.90
C HIS A 41 7.04 -9.07 11.62
N PRO A 42 7.32 -8.81 12.91
CA PRO A 42 6.73 -7.72 13.69
C PRO A 42 6.75 -6.33 13.04
N SER A 43 7.79 -6.05 12.25
CA SER A 43 7.89 -4.77 11.54
C SER A 43 6.96 -4.66 10.32
N SER A 44 6.32 -5.74 9.86
CA SER A 44 5.59 -5.75 8.59
C SER A 44 4.25 -5.01 8.69
N LEU A 45 3.98 -4.14 7.73
CA LEU A 45 2.70 -3.47 7.59
C LEU A 45 1.61 -4.41 7.04
N GLY A 46 1.99 -5.51 6.37
CA GLY A 46 1.02 -6.42 5.74
C GLY A 46 0.12 -5.72 4.72
N LEU A 47 0.73 -4.93 3.84
CA LEU A 47 0.05 -4.19 2.78
C LEU A 47 -0.51 -5.17 1.75
N HIS A 48 -1.84 -5.17 1.59
CA HIS A 48 -2.51 -6.13 0.73
C HIS A 48 -2.25 -5.81 -0.75
N PRO A 49 -1.67 -6.73 -1.56
CA PRO A 49 -1.28 -6.43 -2.94
C PRO A 49 -2.42 -5.86 -3.80
N ILE A 50 -3.65 -6.38 -3.61
CA ILE A 50 -4.82 -5.89 -4.37
C ILE A 50 -5.10 -4.40 -4.21
N VAL A 51 -4.75 -3.81 -3.06
CA VAL A 51 -4.97 -2.39 -2.77
C VAL A 51 -3.83 -1.54 -3.33
N TYR A 52 -2.59 -2.01 -3.20
CA TYR A 52 -1.40 -1.17 -3.45
C TYR A 52 -0.69 -1.43 -4.78
N ILE A 53 -0.92 -2.57 -5.43
CA ILE A 53 -0.09 -3.05 -6.56
C ILE A 53 -0.92 -3.33 -7.81
N TYR A 54 -2.13 -3.86 -7.65
CA TYR A 54 -2.97 -4.25 -8.77
C TYR A 54 -3.93 -3.12 -9.17
N SER A 55 -4.32 -3.10 -10.43
CA SER A 55 -5.46 -2.30 -10.88
C SER A 55 -6.80 -2.92 -10.46
N SER A 56 -7.87 -2.15 -10.57
CA SER A 56 -9.25 -2.61 -10.35
C SER A 56 -9.65 -3.82 -11.22
N ASN A 57 -9.06 -3.99 -12.40
CA ASN A 57 -9.24 -5.16 -13.27
C ASN A 57 -8.17 -6.27 -13.08
N GLY A 58 -7.30 -6.16 -12.07
CA GLY A 58 -6.38 -7.23 -11.69
C GLY A 58 -5.07 -7.29 -12.47
N HIS A 59 -4.70 -6.23 -13.18
CA HIS A 59 -3.38 -6.12 -13.80
C HIS A 59 -2.33 -5.68 -12.79
N PHE A 60 -1.20 -6.39 -12.77
CA PHE A 60 -0.06 -6.02 -11.94
C PHE A 60 0.58 -4.72 -12.43
N ARG A 61 0.74 -3.72 -11.55
CA ARG A 61 1.40 -2.44 -11.88
C ARG A 61 2.80 -2.38 -11.29
N VAL A 62 3.81 -2.51 -12.16
CA VAL A 62 5.23 -2.44 -11.76
C VAL A 62 5.56 -1.15 -11.02
N SER A 63 5.08 0.00 -11.51
CA SER A 63 5.29 1.30 -10.85
C SER A 63 4.70 1.34 -9.45
N CYS A 64 3.53 0.75 -9.22
CA CYS A 64 2.88 0.69 -7.91
C CYS A 64 3.60 -0.27 -6.96
N PHE A 65 4.11 -1.40 -7.47
CA PHE A 65 4.98 -2.30 -6.69
C PHE A 65 6.22 -1.58 -6.14
N HIS A 66 6.91 -0.79 -6.97
CA HIS A 66 8.06 -0.02 -6.48
C HIS A 66 7.62 1.16 -5.58
N ALA A 67 6.49 1.81 -5.89
CA ALA A 67 5.97 2.90 -5.09
C ALA A 67 5.56 2.47 -3.69
N VAL A 68 4.95 1.30 -3.49
CA VAL A 68 4.59 0.84 -2.14
C VAL A 68 5.82 0.53 -1.29
N ILE A 69 6.90 0.02 -1.91
CA ILE A 69 8.19 -0.19 -1.23
C ILE A 69 8.77 1.15 -0.79
N GLU A 70 8.85 2.12 -1.69
CA GLU A 70 9.40 3.45 -1.39
C GLU A 70 8.51 4.23 -0.41
N PHE A 71 7.19 4.11 -0.51
CA PHE A 71 6.26 4.68 0.46
C PHE A 71 6.49 4.11 1.86
N SER A 72 6.62 2.79 2.00
CA SER A 72 6.89 2.15 3.29
C SER A 72 8.22 2.62 3.91
N ARG A 73 9.26 2.82 3.08
CA ARG A 73 10.53 3.42 3.48
C ARG A 73 10.36 4.86 3.94
N ARG A 74 9.61 5.65 3.19
CA ARG A 74 9.36 7.06 3.46
C ARG A 74 8.57 7.24 4.76
N LEU A 75 7.60 6.37 5.05
CA LEU A 75 6.89 6.34 6.33
C LEU A 75 7.84 6.07 7.50
N ASP A 76 8.74 5.09 7.37
CA ASP A 76 9.75 4.76 8.38
C ASP A 76 10.70 5.94 8.63
N GLN A 77 11.26 6.52 7.56
CA GLN A 77 12.20 7.64 7.61
C GLN A 77 11.58 8.92 8.20
N LYS A 78 10.33 9.22 7.83
CA LYS A 78 9.60 10.40 8.32
C LYS A 78 8.88 10.15 9.65
N ARG A 79 9.05 8.96 10.27
CA ARG A 79 8.34 8.55 11.49
C ARG A 79 6.80 8.68 11.39
N LYS A 80 6.25 8.38 10.22
CA LYS A 80 4.80 8.45 9.91
C LYS A 80 4.10 7.09 9.94
N LEU A 81 4.75 6.01 10.39
CA LEU A 81 4.14 4.67 10.41
C LEU A 81 2.86 4.63 11.26
N ASP A 82 2.85 5.29 12.41
CA ASP A 82 1.67 5.31 13.31
C ASP A 82 0.54 6.17 12.76
N ILE A 83 0.89 7.29 12.11
CA ILE A 83 -0.07 8.15 11.40
C ILE A 83 -0.72 7.37 10.27
N PHE A 84 0.07 6.68 9.45
CA PHE A 84 -0.44 5.78 8.42
C PHE A 84 -1.34 4.69 9.01
N THR A 85 -0.89 4.02 10.07
CA THR A 85 -1.65 2.94 10.71
C THR A 85 -3.00 3.43 11.23
N ARG A 86 -3.05 4.60 11.86
CA ARG A 86 -4.29 5.23 12.33
C ARG A 86 -5.30 5.49 11.21
N HIS A 87 -4.82 5.97 10.06
CA HIS A 87 -5.67 6.36 8.93
C HIS A 87 -5.82 5.25 7.88
N ARG A 88 -5.31 4.04 8.16
CA ARG A 88 -5.12 3.00 7.14
C ARG A 88 -6.41 2.57 6.45
N ALA A 89 -7.49 2.34 7.19
CA ALA A 89 -8.77 1.93 6.60
C ALA A 89 -9.24 2.93 5.53
N ASN A 90 -9.30 4.22 5.88
CA ASN A 90 -9.72 5.29 4.98
C ASN A 90 -8.74 5.48 3.83
N PHE A 91 -7.43 5.38 4.11
CA PHE A 91 -6.39 5.44 3.09
C PHE A 91 -6.57 4.33 2.03
N GLU A 92 -6.79 3.09 2.46
CA GLU A 92 -6.98 1.95 1.56
C GLU A 92 -8.28 2.07 0.76
N LEU A 93 -9.37 2.55 1.37
CA LEU A 93 -10.63 2.83 0.67
C LEU A 93 -10.43 3.83 -0.47
N ILE A 94 -9.81 4.98 -0.18
CA ILE A 94 -9.50 6.01 -1.18
C ILE A 94 -8.62 5.43 -2.29
N LEU A 95 -7.63 4.61 -1.93
CA LEU A 95 -6.72 4.04 -2.92
C LEU A 95 -7.44 3.09 -3.90
N MET A 96 -8.37 2.28 -3.40
CA MET A 96 -9.17 1.38 -4.24
C MET A 96 -10.10 2.14 -5.21
N GLU A 97 -10.59 3.31 -4.82
CA GLU A 97 -11.41 4.19 -5.66
C GLU A 97 -10.58 5.02 -6.65
N SER A 98 -9.27 5.13 -6.42
CA SER A 98 -8.35 5.99 -7.18
C SER A 98 -7.73 5.35 -8.43
N ASP A 99 -8.24 4.20 -8.92
CA ASP A 99 -7.60 3.45 -10.00
C ASP A 99 -7.32 4.29 -11.25
N ASN A 100 -8.31 5.09 -11.67
CA ASN A 100 -8.21 6.01 -12.80
C ASN A 100 -7.17 7.12 -12.55
N ILE A 101 -7.08 7.62 -11.32
CA ILE A 101 -6.12 8.65 -10.92
C ILE A 101 -4.69 8.12 -11.01
N ILE A 102 -4.43 6.92 -10.48
CA ILE A 102 -3.12 6.27 -10.61
C ILE A 102 -2.76 6.07 -12.09
N GLN A 103 -3.73 5.69 -12.93
CA GLN A 103 -3.51 5.56 -14.37
C GLN A 103 -3.11 6.90 -15.02
N GLN A 104 -3.73 8.02 -14.65
CA GLN A 104 -3.34 9.35 -15.13
C GLN A 104 -1.93 9.74 -14.70
N ILE A 105 -1.53 9.45 -13.44
CA ILE A 105 -0.16 9.67 -12.95
C ILE A 105 0.84 8.91 -13.82
N VAL A 106 0.62 7.62 -14.08
CA VAL A 106 1.52 6.79 -14.89
C VAL A 106 1.60 7.29 -16.35
N ARG A 107 0.46 7.65 -16.96
CA ARG A 107 0.41 8.15 -18.34
C ARG A 107 1.18 9.47 -18.53
N LYS A 108 1.11 10.39 -17.56
CA LYS A 108 1.82 11.68 -17.63
C LYS A 108 3.34 11.50 -17.78
N VAL A 109 3.90 10.55 -17.07
CA VAL A 109 5.35 10.42 -16.93
C VAL A 109 5.98 9.59 -18.05
N ARG A 110 5.17 8.92 -18.87
CA ARG A 110 5.53 8.12 -20.07
C ARG A 110 6.49 6.93 -19.83
N GLN A 111 7.09 6.81 -18.65
CA GLN A 111 7.97 5.70 -18.24
C GLN A 111 7.60 5.21 -16.84
N ALA A 112 7.50 3.89 -16.67
CA ALA A 112 7.03 3.27 -15.42
C ALA A 112 7.89 3.63 -14.20
N ASN A 113 9.22 3.65 -14.36
CA ASN A 113 10.17 3.89 -13.26
C ASN A 113 10.06 5.33 -12.76
N LYS A 114 9.88 6.28 -13.68
CA LYS A 114 9.71 7.69 -13.34
C LYS A 114 8.37 7.98 -12.66
N ALA A 115 7.38 7.09 -12.78
CA ALA A 115 6.10 7.21 -12.11
C ALA A 115 6.15 6.84 -10.61
N ILE A 116 7.24 6.22 -10.12
CA ILE A 116 7.40 5.83 -8.71
C ILE A 116 7.24 7.05 -7.80
N VAL A 117 8.06 8.08 -7.98
CA VAL A 117 8.05 9.28 -7.13
C VAL A 117 6.68 9.98 -7.14
N PRO A 118 6.05 10.27 -8.30
CA PRO A 118 4.70 10.83 -8.35
C PRO A 118 3.62 10.01 -7.64
N ILE A 119 3.69 8.67 -7.70
CA ILE A 119 2.74 7.80 -6.98
C ILE A 119 2.97 7.90 -5.46
N VAL A 120 4.22 7.86 -5.00
CA VAL A 120 4.51 8.01 -3.57
C VAL A 120 4.11 9.40 -3.06
N ASP A 121 4.30 10.44 -3.88
CA ASP A 121 3.85 11.79 -3.54
C ASP A 121 2.33 11.90 -3.46
N TYR A 122 1.61 11.15 -4.31
CA TYR A 122 0.16 11.03 -4.24
C TYR A 122 -0.28 10.31 -2.96
N PHE A 123 0.41 9.25 -2.56
CA PHE A 123 0.16 8.56 -1.28
C PHE A 123 0.43 9.49 -0.09
N ASP A 124 1.54 10.21 -0.09
CA ASP A 124 1.85 11.22 0.95
C ASP A 124 0.72 12.27 1.03
N ALA A 125 0.22 12.75 -0.11
CA ALA A 125 -0.85 13.75 -0.14
C ALA A 125 -2.19 13.23 0.43
N ILE A 126 -2.59 12.00 0.11
CA ILE A 126 -3.77 11.36 0.71
C ILE A 126 -3.61 11.27 2.22
N LEU A 127 -2.45 10.78 2.69
CA LEU A 127 -2.21 10.60 4.11
C LEU A 127 -2.18 11.95 4.86
N ASP A 128 -1.60 12.98 4.25
CA ASP A 128 -1.54 14.31 4.83
C ASP A 128 -2.93 14.96 4.94
N GLU A 129 -3.83 14.77 3.97
CA GLU A 129 -5.22 15.24 4.06
C GLU A 129 -6.00 14.50 5.16
N LEU A 130 -5.88 13.16 5.23
CA LEU A 130 -6.50 12.38 6.30
C LEU A 130 -6.01 12.81 7.68
N ASN A 131 -4.72 13.09 7.82
CA ASN A 131 -4.13 13.54 9.08
C ASN A 131 -4.52 14.99 9.46
N LYS A 132 -4.95 15.81 8.48
CA LYS A 132 -5.59 17.11 8.75
C LYS A 132 -7.04 16.99 9.22
N GLY A 133 -7.61 15.78 9.22
CA GLY A 133 -9.00 15.53 9.59
C GLY A 133 -10.00 15.67 8.45
N VAL A 134 -9.52 15.67 7.19
CA VAL A 134 -10.41 15.68 6.02
C VAL A 134 -11.17 14.35 5.94
N SER A 135 -12.47 14.45 5.69
CA SER A 135 -13.37 13.32 5.42
C SER A 135 -12.88 12.50 4.23
N PRO A 136 -12.92 11.15 4.28
CA PRO A 136 -12.45 10.31 3.19
C PRO A 136 -13.02 10.68 1.82
N GLU A 137 -14.29 11.10 1.80
CA GLU A 137 -15.04 11.48 0.60
C GLU A 137 -14.51 12.75 -0.06
N ASP A 138 -13.82 13.62 0.68
CA ASP A 138 -13.30 14.90 0.22
C ASP A 138 -11.79 14.88 -0.05
N VAL A 139 -11.06 13.88 0.43
CA VAL A 139 -9.60 13.78 0.26
C VAL A 139 -9.20 13.86 -1.21
N LEU A 140 -9.86 13.10 -2.10
CA LEU A 140 -9.52 13.13 -3.53
C LEU A 140 -9.73 14.51 -4.14
N ARG A 141 -10.81 15.22 -3.77
CA ARG A 141 -11.09 16.59 -4.23
C ARG A 141 -9.96 17.53 -3.80
N ASN A 142 -9.53 17.44 -2.55
CA ASN A 142 -8.44 18.28 -2.04
C ASN A 142 -7.10 17.97 -2.70
N VAL A 143 -6.79 16.69 -2.92
CA VAL A 143 -5.53 16.27 -3.54
C VAL A 143 -5.41 16.79 -4.97
N VAL A 144 -6.46 16.68 -5.80
CA VAL A 144 -6.39 17.14 -7.21
C VAL A 144 -6.27 18.66 -7.34
N LEU A 145 -6.73 19.42 -6.35
CA LEU A 145 -6.60 20.89 -6.31
C LEU A 145 -5.16 21.37 -6.03
N GLN A 146 -4.29 20.49 -5.49
CA GLN A 146 -2.91 20.88 -5.24
C GLN A 146 -2.19 21.11 -6.57
N LYS A 147 -1.39 22.19 -6.66
CA LYS A 147 -0.65 22.57 -7.89
C LYS A 147 0.16 21.42 -8.51
N LYS A 148 0.69 20.52 -7.68
CA LYS A 148 1.45 19.34 -8.13
C LYS A 148 0.61 18.34 -8.92
N PHE A 149 -0.70 18.29 -8.66
CA PHE A 149 -1.66 17.34 -9.18
C PHE A 149 -2.70 17.97 -10.12
N SER A 150 -2.49 19.21 -10.57
CA SER A 150 -3.42 19.96 -11.44
C SER A 150 -3.74 19.32 -12.80
N TYR A 151 -3.04 18.24 -13.16
CA TYR A 151 -3.27 17.45 -14.36
C TYR A 151 -4.21 16.26 -14.14
N LEU A 152 -4.59 16.00 -12.89
CA LEU A 152 -5.50 14.92 -12.53
C LEU A 152 -6.94 15.39 -12.65
N VAL A 153 -7.76 14.55 -13.29
CA VAL A 153 -9.19 14.80 -13.47
C VAL A 153 -9.97 13.72 -12.72
N LEU A 154 -10.89 14.13 -11.85
CA LEU A 154 -11.87 13.21 -11.27
C LEU A 154 -12.90 12.89 -12.36
N SER A 155 -12.81 11.71 -12.95
CA SER A 155 -13.81 11.23 -13.91
C SER A 155 -14.90 10.45 -13.17
N VAL A 156 -16.16 10.73 -13.49
CA VAL A 156 -17.34 10.07 -12.89
C VAL A 156 -17.86 8.92 -13.76
N GLU A 157 -17.34 8.77 -14.98
CA GLU A 157 -17.98 7.93 -16.00
C GLU A 157 -17.23 6.63 -16.25
N GLN A 158 -17.88 5.51 -15.90
CA GLN A 158 -17.61 4.23 -16.53
C GLN A 158 -18.37 4.20 -17.85
N ALA A 159 -17.66 4.14 -18.98
CA ALA A 159 -18.29 3.86 -20.25
C ALA A 159 -19.00 2.50 -20.17
N GLU A 160 -20.32 2.47 -20.41
CA GLU A 160 -21.07 1.23 -20.47
C GLU A 160 -20.59 0.39 -21.66
N ILE A 161 -19.89 -0.71 -21.37
CA ILE A 161 -19.50 -1.66 -22.41
C ILE A 161 -20.74 -2.48 -22.77
N GLN A 162 -21.37 -2.11 -23.90
CA GLN A 162 -22.47 -2.87 -24.49
C GLN A 162 -21.93 -4.10 -25.25
N SER A 163 -21.45 -5.12 -24.53
CA SER A 163 -21.09 -6.41 -25.11
C SER A 163 -21.86 -7.55 -24.43
N SER A 164 -22.36 -8.50 -25.22
CA SER A 164 -23.14 -9.64 -24.73
C SER A 164 -22.31 -10.67 -23.93
N SER A 165 -20.99 -10.62 -24.02
CA SER A 165 -20.07 -11.49 -23.27
C SER A 165 -19.15 -10.68 -22.37
N PHE A 166 -18.86 -11.21 -21.18
CA PHE A 166 -17.91 -10.59 -20.26
C PHE A 166 -16.47 -10.81 -20.74
N SER A 167 -15.72 -9.71 -20.88
CA SER A 167 -14.28 -9.77 -21.09
C SER A 167 -13.55 -10.42 -19.90
N LYS A 168 -12.30 -10.85 -20.11
CA LYS A 168 -11.44 -11.35 -19.03
C LYS A 168 -11.28 -10.30 -17.92
N ASP A 169 -11.12 -9.03 -18.30
CA ASP A 169 -10.98 -7.90 -17.39
C ASP A 169 -12.24 -7.68 -16.55
N THR A 170 -13.42 -7.78 -17.16
CA THR A 170 -14.70 -7.66 -16.46
C THR A 170 -14.89 -8.78 -15.43
N LYS A 171 -14.54 -10.02 -15.79
CA LYS A 171 -14.59 -11.16 -14.87
C LYS A 171 -13.61 -10.98 -13.70
N SER A 172 -12.40 -10.51 -14.00
CA SER A 172 -11.35 -10.22 -12.99
C SER A 172 -11.80 -9.11 -12.02
N ALA A 173 -12.32 -8.00 -12.56
CA ALA A 173 -12.84 -6.89 -11.75
C ALA A 173 -14.01 -7.33 -10.86
N ALA A 174 -14.93 -8.15 -11.39
CA ALA A 174 -16.03 -8.71 -10.61
C ALA A 174 -15.52 -9.59 -9.45
N PHE A 175 -14.57 -10.48 -9.72
CA PHE A 175 -13.95 -11.31 -8.67
C PHE A 175 -13.27 -10.46 -7.59
N ILE A 176 -12.47 -9.47 -7.99
CA ILE A 176 -11.76 -8.57 -7.06
C ILE A 176 -12.75 -7.83 -6.16
N ARG A 177 -13.83 -7.30 -6.74
CA ARG A 177 -14.87 -6.58 -5.99
C ARG A 177 -15.51 -7.46 -4.92
N GLU A 178 -15.89 -8.69 -5.27
CA GLU A 178 -16.51 -9.62 -4.29
C GLU A 178 -15.50 -10.10 -3.24
N ALA A 179 -14.26 -10.39 -3.65
CA ALA A 179 -13.20 -10.82 -2.75
C ALA A 179 -12.83 -9.73 -1.73
N VAL A 180 -12.72 -8.47 -2.15
CA VAL A 180 -12.44 -7.33 -1.25
C VAL A 180 -13.58 -7.10 -0.28
N LYS A 181 -14.84 -7.16 -0.75
CA LYS A 181 -16.03 -6.94 0.09
C LYS A 181 -16.15 -7.91 1.27
N THR A 182 -15.67 -9.14 1.08
CA THR A 182 -15.79 -10.23 2.06
C THR A 182 -14.47 -10.53 2.79
N ALA A 183 -13.38 -9.85 2.42
CA ALA A 183 -12.08 -10.12 2.98
C ALA A 183 -11.96 -9.62 4.44
N PRO A 184 -11.20 -10.34 5.28
CA PRO A 184 -11.01 -9.96 6.67
C PRO A 184 -10.21 -8.65 6.77
N CYS A 185 -10.57 -7.82 7.74
CA CYS A 185 -9.86 -6.59 8.08
C CYS A 185 -9.18 -6.71 9.45
N CYS A 186 -8.11 -5.94 9.63
CA CYS A 186 -7.39 -5.86 10.89
C CYS A 186 -8.25 -5.21 11.96
N SER A 187 -8.40 -5.86 13.11
CA SER A 187 -9.21 -5.33 14.22
C SER A 187 -8.61 -4.08 14.88
N ILE A 188 -7.37 -3.70 14.55
CA ILE A 188 -6.67 -2.54 15.12
C ILE A 188 -6.75 -1.33 14.18
N CYS A 189 -6.42 -1.49 12.90
CA CYS A 189 -6.34 -0.37 11.94
C CYS A 189 -7.45 -0.35 10.89
N GLY A 190 -8.31 -1.38 10.86
CA GLY A 190 -9.40 -1.54 9.89
C GLY A 190 -8.97 -1.84 8.45
N GLY A 191 -7.66 -1.94 8.17
CA GLY A 191 -7.14 -2.21 6.83
C GLY A 191 -7.28 -3.69 6.43
N LEU A 192 -7.27 -3.95 5.13
CA LEU A 192 -7.43 -5.29 4.54
C LEU A 192 -6.28 -6.22 4.93
N LEU A 193 -6.62 -7.44 5.35
CA LEU A 193 -5.64 -8.47 5.73
C LEU A 193 -5.31 -9.37 4.56
N HIS A 194 -4.02 -9.53 4.28
CA HIS A 194 -3.54 -10.53 3.34
C HIS A 194 -3.23 -11.83 4.09
N THR A 195 -3.75 -12.97 3.62
CA THR A 195 -3.65 -14.26 4.32
C THR A 195 -2.23 -14.71 4.67
N LYS A 196 -1.22 -14.21 3.95
CA LYS A 196 0.21 -14.50 4.21
C LYS A 196 0.91 -13.50 5.14
N SER A 197 0.20 -12.48 5.63
CA SER A 197 0.74 -11.41 6.49
C SER A 197 -0.30 -11.00 7.54
N ILE A 198 -0.69 -11.98 8.35
CA ILE A 198 -1.61 -11.84 9.48
C ILE A 198 -0.98 -12.42 10.74
N GLN A 199 -1.42 -11.89 11.89
CA GLN A 199 -1.16 -12.45 13.20
C GLN A 199 -2.48 -12.61 13.97
N ILE A 200 -2.50 -13.59 14.87
CA ILE A 200 -3.57 -13.76 15.85
C ILE A 200 -3.14 -13.01 17.11
N ASP A 201 -3.91 -11.98 17.47
CA ASP A 201 -3.70 -11.13 18.63
C ASP A 201 -4.81 -11.38 19.67
N HIS A 202 -4.56 -10.98 20.91
CA HIS A 202 -5.54 -10.96 21.98
C HIS A 202 -6.27 -9.61 22.02
N LYS A 203 -7.60 -9.54 22.03
CA LYS A 203 -8.36 -8.29 22.19
C LYS A 203 -7.95 -7.57 23.47
N ILE A 204 -8.02 -8.29 24.60
CA ILE A 204 -7.49 -7.90 25.90
C ILE A 204 -6.08 -8.48 26.00
N ARG A 205 -5.07 -7.64 26.25
CA ARG A 205 -3.68 -8.12 26.29
C ARG A 205 -3.50 -9.11 27.43
N LYS A 206 -2.58 -10.05 27.25
CA LYS A 206 -2.20 -11.01 28.30
C LYS A 206 -1.74 -10.32 29.59
N GLN A 207 -1.01 -9.20 29.47
CA GLN A 207 -0.56 -8.40 30.61
C GLN A 207 -1.71 -7.69 31.34
N ASP A 208 -2.82 -7.45 30.65
CA ASP A 208 -4.04 -6.83 31.21
C ASP A 208 -5.05 -7.89 31.70
N GLY A 209 -4.63 -9.16 31.81
CA GLY A 209 -5.47 -10.28 32.26
C GLY A 209 -6.23 -11.03 31.17
N GLY A 210 -5.95 -10.76 29.89
CA GLY A 210 -6.60 -11.46 28.77
C GLY A 210 -6.26 -12.95 28.69
N THR A 211 -7.27 -13.77 28.37
CA THR A 211 -7.16 -15.24 28.25
C THR A 211 -6.87 -15.69 26.81
N GLY A 212 -6.44 -16.94 26.63
CA GLY A 212 -6.26 -17.55 25.30
C GLY A 212 -7.55 -18.09 24.66
N ALA A 213 -8.72 -17.63 25.13
CA ALA A 213 -10.01 -18.09 24.60
C ALA A 213 -10.27 -17.53 23.19
N LEU A 214 -11.00 -18.27 22.36
CA LEU A 214 -11.33 -17.86 20.98
C LEU A 214 -12.02 -16.49 20.91
N GLU A 215 -12.86 -16.18 21.90
CA GLU A 215 -13.54 -14.90 22.03
C GLU A 215 -12.59 -13.72 22.24
N ASN A 216 -11.43 -13.96 22.83
CA ASN A 216 -10.36 -12.97 23.01
C ASN A 216 -9.40 -12.96 21.80
N ALA A 217 -9.52 -13.86 20.83
CA ALA A 217 -8.70 -13.83 19.62
C ALA A 217 -9.22 -12.80 18.61
N GLN A 218 -8.30 -12.12 17.93
CA GLN A 218 -8.60 -11.22 16.82
C GLN A 218 -7.50 -11.27 15.75
N LEU A 219 -7.86 -10.96 14.52
CA LEU A 219 -6.90 -10.87 13.42
C LEU A 219 -6.31 -9.48 13.32
N SER A 220 -5.00 -9.40 13.11
CA SER A 220 -4.28 -8.14 13.03
C SER A 220 -3.10 -8.21 12.08
N HIS A 221 -2.66 -7.06 11.57
CA HIS A 221 -1.38 -6.97 10.87
C HIS A 221 -0.21 -7.10 11.87
N PRO A 222 0.96 -7.61 11.44
CA PRO A 222 2.10 -7.79 12.32
C PRO A 222 2.55 -6.51 13.03
N TYR A 223 2.67 -5.39 12.31
CA TYR A 223 3.01 -4.08 12.90
C TYR A 223 1.94 -3.58 13.86
N CYS A 224 0.66 -3.78 13.53
CA CYS A 224 -0.44 -3.36 14.38
C CYS A 224 -0.37 -4.05 15.74
N ASN A 225 -0.20 -5.37 15.74
CA ASN A 225 -0.11 -6.19 16.94
C ASN A 225 1.16 -5.93 17.75
N SER A 226 2.32 -5.96 17.07
CA SER A 226 3.61 -6.03 17.75
C SER A 226 4.17 -4.66 18.12
N THR A 227 3.81 -3.60 17.40
CA THR A 227 4.45 -2.29 17.53
C THR A 227 3.45 -1.15 17.77
N TYR A 228 2.35 -1.06 17.01
CA TYR A 228 1.43 0.07 17.13
C TYR A 228 0.56 0.00 18.38
N LYS A 229 0.08 -1.21 18.73
CA LYS A 229 -0.75 -1.41 19.91
C LYS A 229 0.06 -1.30 21.20
N ASN A 230 1.33 -1.75 21.21
CA ASN A 230 2.14 -1.89 22.43
C ASN A 230 2.79 -0.57 22.85
#